data_AF-A5G3F6-F1
#
_entry.id   AF-A5G3F6-F1
#
_cell.length_a   1.000
_cell.length_b   1.000
_cell.length_c   1.000
_cell.angle_alpha   90.00
_cell.angle_beta   90.00
_cell.angle_gamma   90.00
#
_symmetry.space_group_name_H-M   'P 1'
#
loop_
_entity.id
_entity.type
_entity.pdbx_description
1 polymer ?
#
loop_
_entity_poly.entity_id
_entity_poly.type
_entity_poly.pdbx_seq_one_letter_code
_entity_poly.pdbx_strand_id
1 'polypeptide(L)'
;MAAEAPSVDQGKELFESTKLGTNGKSCSTCHQGGRKLEWAATYDDEKLANIVNSCIQKTLKGQPLPPDSDSMKSLLSYIHTFAGPGR
;
A
#
# COMPACT_ATOMS: atom_id res chain seq x y z
N MET A 1 -9.31 -19.44 -4.93
CA MET A 1 -9.14 -18.08 -4.40
C MET A 1 -9.13 -17.13 -5.58
N ALA A 2 -9.93 -16.06 -5.55
CA ALA A 2 -9.99 -15.11 -6.64
C ALA A 2 -8.64 -14.37 -6.72
N ALA A 3 -7.90 -14.59 -7.81
CA ALA A 3 -6.98 -13.60 -8.32
C ALA A 3 -7.86 -12.49 -8.88
N GLU A 4 -8.31 -11.62 -7.98
CA GLU A 4 -9.10 -10.46 -8.31
C GLU A 4 -8.18 -9.52 -9.10
N ALA A 5 -8.66 -9.06 -10.25
CA ALA A 5 -7.91 -8.13 -11.10
C ALA A 5 -7.55 -6.88 -10.29
N PRO A 6 -6.36 -6.30 -10.52
CA PRO A 6 -5.88 -5.21 -9.70
C PRO A 6 -6.87 -4.05 -9.71
N SER A 7 -7.32 -3.66 -8.52
CA SER A 7 -8.44 -2.73 -8.33
C SER A 7 -8.16 -1.81 -7.15
N VAL A 8 -8.62 -0.55 -7.25
CA VAL A 8 -8.47 0.45 -6.18
C VAL A 8 -9.18 0.02 -4.90
N ASP A 9 -10.33 -0.64 -5.00
CA ASP A 9 -11.09 -1.16 -3.85
C ASP A 9 -10.30 -2.22 -3.08
N GLN A 10 -9.75 -3.21 -3.78
CA GLN A 10 -8.82 -4.17 -3.17
C GLN A 10 -7.59 -3.50 -2.56
N GLY A 11 -7.05 -2.47 -3.21
CA GLY A 11 -5.92 -1.70 -2.68
C GLY A 11 -6.28 -1.04 -1.34
N LYS A 12 -7.49 -0.49 -1.23
CA LYS A 12 -8.03 0.06 0.01
C LYS A 12 -8.17 -1.02 1.09
N GLU A 13 -8.78 -2.17 0.76
CA GLU A 13 -8.92 -3.28 1.70
C GLU A 13 -7.56 -3.76 2.23
N LEU A 14 -6.58 -3.94 1.34
CA LEU A 14 -5.21 -4.32 1.71
C LEU A 14 -4.54 -3.26 2.58
N PHE A 15 -4.75 -1.97 2.28
CA PHE A 15 -4.19 -0.85 3.04
C PHE A 15 -4.76 -0.75 4.47
N GLU A 16 -6.04 -1.10 4.64
CA GLU A 16 -6.70 -1.12 5.95
C GLU A 16 -6.48 -2.45 6.69
N SER A 17 -6.12 -3.51 5.97
CA SER A 17 -5.92 -4.85 6.50
C SER A 17 -4.66 -4.95 7.36
N THR A 18 -4.82 -5.54 8.54
CA THR A 18 -3.72 -5.88 9.44
C THR A 18 -3.00 -7.17 9.03
N LYS A 19 -3.52 -7.89 8.02
CA LYS A 19 -2.99 -9.18 7.55
C LYS A 19 -1.64 -9.07 6.83
N LEU A 20 -1.28 -7.88 6.35
CA LEU A 20 0.02 -7.63 5.75
C LEU A 20 1.15 -7.59 6.79
N GLY A 21 0.82 -7.42 8.07
CA GLY A 21 1.78 -7.37 9.17
C GLY A 21 1.59 -8.51 10.16
N THR A 22 2.56 -8.65 11.07
CA THR A 22 2.48 -9.58 12.21
C THR A 22 2.22 -8.86 13.53
N ASN A 23 2.24 -7.52 13.53
CA ASN A 23 2.07 -6.69 14.73
C ASN A 23 0.66 -6.12 14.91
N GLY A 24 -0.33 -6.62 14.16
CA GLY A 24 -1.72 -6.15 14.23
C GLY A 24 -1.95 -4.71 13.75
N LYS A 25 -0.96 -4.11 13.07
CA LYS A 25 -1.04 -2.76 12.48
C LYS A 25 -1.28 -2.89 10.97
N SER A 26 -1.94 -1.90 10.39
CA SER A 26 -2.11 -1.76 8.94
C SER A 26 -1.54 -0.44 8.45
N CYS A 27 -1.48 -0.24 7.13
CA CYS A 27 -1.00 1.01 6.54
C CYS A 27 -1.83 2.20 7.05
N SER A 28 -3.15 2.04 7.12
CA SER A 28 -4.09 3.03 7.64
C SER A 28 -3.85 3.43 9.10
N THR A 29 -3.20 2.58 9.90
CA THR A 29 -2.87 2.89 11.30
C THR A 29 -1.90 4.07 11.41
N CYS A 30 -0.97 4.21 10.45
CA CYS A 30 0.00 5.31 10.40
C CYS A 30 -0.37 6.38 9.37
N HIS A 31 -1.01 5.97 8.27
CA HIS A 31 -1.38 6.80 7.13
C HIS A 31 -2.91 6.94 7.04
N GLN A 32 -3.52 7.38 8.15
CA GLN A 32 -4.97 7.52 8.24
C GLN A 32 -5.47 8.52 7.19
N GLY A 33 -6.33 8.07 6.28
CA GLY A 33 -6.82 8.88 5.17
C GLY A 33 -5.75 9.32 4.16
N GLY A 34 -4.65 8.57 4.02
CA GLY A 34 -3.57 8.88 3.08
C GLY A 34 -2.56 9.92 3.57
N ARG A 35 -2.62 10.31 4.85
CA ARG A 35 -1.71 11.31 5.42
C ARG A 35 -0.24 10.90 5.28
N LYS A 36 0.59 11.88 4.92
CA LYS A 36 2.03 11.74 4.61
C LYS A 36 2.33 10.83 3.43
N LEU A 37 1.33 10.50 2.60
CA LEU A 37 1.53 9.75 1.36
C LEU A 37 1.39 10.64 0.13
N GLU A 38 0.99 11.91 0.27
CA GLU A 38 0.67 12.76 -0.88
C GLU A 38 1.83 12.88 -1.88
N TRP A 39 3.06 12.99 -1.38
CA TRP A 39 4.28 13.00 -2.20
C TRP A 39 4.69 11.60 -2.66
N ALA A 40 4.57 10.59 -1.79
CA ALA A 40 4.91 9.21 -2.14
C ALA A 40 4.03 8.68 -3.28
N ALA A 41 2.76 9.08 -3.28
CA ALA A 41 1.77 8.79 -4.31
C ALA A 41 2.06 9.46 -5.66
N THR A 42 3.09 10.32 -5.77
CA THR A 42 3.52 10.87 -7.08
C THR A 42 4.71 10.12 -7.67
N TYR A 43 5.27 9.15 -6.95
CA TYR A 43 6.39 8.35 -7.45
C TYR A 43 5.93 7.26 -8.41
N ASP A 44 6.85 6.85 -9.29
CA ASP A 44 6.66 5.70 -10.17
C ASP A 44 6.41 4.40 -9.38
N ASP A 45 5.68 3.48 -10.00
CA ASP A 45 5.23 2.23 -9.38
C ASP A 45 6.37 1.38 -8.82
N GLU A 46 7.52 1.28 -9.51
CA GLU A 46 8.70 0.57 -9.01
C GLU A 46 9.23 1.16 -7.69
N LYS A 47 9.30 2.49 -7.62
CA LYS A 47 9.80 3.18 -6.43
C LYS A 47 8.80 3.07 -5.30
N LEU A 48 7.51 3.24 -5.60
CA LEU A 48 6.45 3.13 -4.60
C LEU A 48 6.32 1.70 -4.08
N ALA A 49 6.44 0.68 -4.93
CA ALA A 49 6.46 -0.73 -4.51
C ALA A 49 7.60 -1.03 -3.54
N ASN A 50 8.80 -0.49 -3.79
CA ASN A 50 9.93 -0.62 -2.87
C ASN A 50 9.68 0.04 -1.51
N ILE A 51 9.04 1.22 -1.50
CA ILE A 51 8.64 1.91 -0.27
C ILE A 51 7.60 1.08 0.49
N VAL A 52 6.56 0.60 -0.20
CA VAL A 52 5.51 -0.26 0.37
C VAL A 52 6.13 -1.51 1.01
N ASN A 53 7.00 -2.21 0.30
CA ASN A 53 7.69 -3.38 0.82
C ASN A 53 8.57 -3.06 2.03
N SER A 54 9.27 -1.93 2.00
CA SER A 54 10.06 -1.46 3.15
C SER A 54 9.17 -1.21 4.37
N CYS A 55 7.99 -0.61 4.20
CA CYS A 55 7.02 -0.42 5.27
C CYS A 55 6.49 -1.75 5.82
N ILE A 56 6.11 -2.68 4.93
CA ILE A 56 5.62 -4.01 5.32
C ILE A 56 6.69 -4.75 6.13
N GLN A 57 7.92 -4.83 5.63
CA GLN A 57 8.98 -5.60 6.27
C GLN A 57 9.52 -4.92 7.54
N LYS A 58 9.80 -3.61 7.51
CA LYS A 58 10.46 -2.93 8.63
C LYS A 58 9.48 -2.54 9.73
N THR A 59 8.32 -2.01 9.35
CA THR A 59 7.32 -1.45 10.28
C THR A 59 6.28 -2.48 10.67
N LEU A 60 5.69 -3.18 9.70
CA LEU A 60 4.65 -4.17 9.98
C LEU A 60 5.22 -5.55 10.37
N LYS A 61 6.52 -5.78 10.17
CA LYS A 61 7.22 -7.08 10.30
C LYS A 61 6.51 -8.19 9.51
N GLY A 62 5.94 -7.81 8.37
CA GLY A 62 5.32 -8.73 7.42
C GLY A 62 6.31 -9.23 6.38
N GLN A 63 5.81 -10.04 5.46
CA GLN A 63 6.56 -10.45 4.27
C GLN A 63 6.32 -9.48 3.12
N PRO A 64 7.38 -9.06 2.41
CA PRO A 64 7.25 -8.20 1.25
C PRO A 64 6.39 -8.88 0.17
N LEU A 65 5.61 -8.07 -0.54
CA LEU A 65 4.81 -8.50 -1.66
C LEU A 65 5.65 -8.50 -2.95
N PRO A 66 5.35 -9.40 -3.90
CA PRO A 66 6.00 -9.36 -5.21
C PRO A 66 5.65 -8.04 -5.91
N PRO A 67 6.63 -7.30 -6.46
CA PRO A 67 6.38 -6.00 -7.09
C PRO A 67 5.41 -6.08 -8.27
N ASP A 68 5.40 -7.22 -8.98
CA ASP A 68 4.52 -7.47 -10.13
C ASP A 68 3.17 -8.11 -9.79
N SER A 69 2.89 -8.39 -8.51
CA SER A 69 1.64 -9.04 -8.10
C SER A 69 0.44 -8.11 -8.23
N ASP A 70 -0.74 -8.69 -8.46
CA ASP A 70 -2.01 -7.95 -8.49
C ASP A 70 -2.26 -7.23 -7.15
N SER A 71 -1.91 -7.86 -6.02
CA SER A 71 -2.00 -7.22 -4.69
C SER A 71 -1.16 -5.94 -4.59
N MET A 72 0.07 -5.97 -5.14
CA MET A 72 0.91 -4.78 -5.17
C MET A 72 0.29 -3.72 -6.08
N LYS A 73 -0.07 -4.07 -7.32
CA LYS A 73 -0.67 -3.15 -8.30
C LYS A 73 -1.95 -2.50 -7.76
N SER A 74 -2.80 -3.24 -7.07
CA SER A 74 -3.97 -2.71 -6.34
C SER A 74 -3.58 -1.69 -5.28
N LEU A 75 -2.61 -2.02 -4.42
CA LEU A 75 -2.11 -1.11 -3.37
C LEU A 75 -1.55 0.19 -3.96
N LEU A 76 -0.72 0.08 -5.00
CA LEU A 76 -0.15 1.25 -5.68
C LEU A 76 -1.25 2.13 -6.26
N SER A 77 -2.21 1.53 -6.97
CA SER A 77 -3.35 2.23 -7.56
C SER A 77 -4.16 2.98 -6.50
N TYR A 78 -4.38 2.39 -5.33
CA TYR A 78 -5.04 3.07 -4.21
C TYR A 78 -4.19 4.19 -3.62
N ILE A 79 -2.89 3.99 -3.44
CA ILE A 79 -2.00 5.03 -2.90
C ILE A 79 -1.94 6.24 -3.86
N HIS A 80 -1.91 6.01 -5.17
CA HIS A 80 -1.98 7.07 -6.19
C HIS A 80 -3.23 7.95 -6.07
N THR A 81 -4.32 7.46 -5.47
CA THR A 81 -5.52 8.30 -5.23
C THR A 81 -5.26 9.43 -4.22
N PHE A 82 -4.19 9.33 -3.42
CA PHE A 82 -3.76 10.37 -2.50
C PHE A 82 -2.76 11.36 -3.14
N ALA A 83 -2.37 11.16 -4.40
CA ALA A 83 -1.47 12.05 -5.10
C ALA A 83 -2.10 13.45 -5.23
N GLY A 84 -1.40 14.46 -4.74
CA GLY A 84 -1.84 15.85 -4.82
C GLY A 84 -1.00 16.76 -3.92
N PRO A 85 -1.14 18.08 -4.04
CA PRO A 85 -0.64 18.99 -3.02
C PRO A 85 -1.38 18.65 -1.72
N GLY A 86 -0.65 18.31 -0.66
CA GLY A 86 -1.22 17.93 0.64
C GLY A 86 -2.38 18.86 1.01
N ARG A 87 -3.57 18.28 1.15
CA ARG A 87 -4.81 19.03 1.45
C ARG A 87 -4.74 19.67 2.83
#